data_AF-A0A2X0I6Z7-F1
#
_entry.id   AF-A0A2X0I6Z7-F1
#
_cell.length_a   1.000
_cell.length_b   1.000
_cell.length_c   1.000
_cell.angle_alpha   90.00
_cell.angle_beta   90.00
_cell.angle_gamma   90.00
#
_symmetry.space_group_name_H-M   'P 1'
#
loop_
_entity.id
_entity.type
_entity.pdbx_description
1 polymer ?
#
loop_
_entity_poly.entity_id
_entity_poly.type
_entity_poly.pdbx_seq_one_letter_code
_entity_poly.pdbx_strand_id
1 'polypeptide(L)'
;MSSTGDRTATSGSCPIHSPVRTLPRAARSGWEGMPMVPLPADPQDDVLPTAELIGYRGPTACAAAGITYRQLDYWARTGLVEPSVRTAQGSGTQRLYAFRDILVLKVVKRLLDTGVSLQSIRTAVDHLAQRPEEALPGITLMSDGATVYECSSAHQVVELLQGGQGIFGIAVGAVAREVESSLSRLHGERADTGENVLGFDPSDELARRRNRAV
;
A
#
# COMPACT_ATOMS: atom_id res chain seq x y z
N MET A 1 5.03 19.90 -65.76
CA MET A 1 5.52 18.59 -65.26
C MET A 1 4.82 18.39 -63.93
N SER A 2 3.59 17.81 -63.96
CA SER A 2 3.30 16.40 -63.56
C SER A 2 3.52 16.23 -62.04
N SER A 3 2.63 15.70 -61.19
CA SER A 3 1.49 14.79 -61.30
C SER A 3 0.91 14.70 -59.87
N THR A 4 -0.38 14.95 -59.65
CA THR A 4 -1.46 13.97 -59.39
C THR A 4 -1.18 12.95 -58.27
N GLY A 5 -2.08 12.91 -57.27
CA GLY A 5 -2.15 11.81 -56.31
C GLY A 5 -3.16 11.96 -55.18
N ASP A 6 -4.41 12.33 -55.50
CA ASP A 6 -5.57 12.16 -54.61
C ASP A 6 -5.93 10.66 -54.53
N ARG A 7 -6.29 10.15 -53.35
CA ARG A 7 -6.84 8.79 -53.22
C ARG A 7 -7.85 8.70 -52.08
N THR A 8 -9.10 8.62 -52.53
CA THR A 8 -10.31 8.20 -51.83
C THR A 8 -10.23 6.74 -51.35
N ALA A 9 -10.79 6.45 -50.18
CA ALA A 9 -11.09 5.09 -49.74
C ALA A 9 -12.59 4.96 -49.49
N THR A 10 -13.21 4.17 -50.36
CA THR A 10 -14.62 3.81 -50.43
C THR A 10 -15.01 2.77 -49.38
N SER A 11 -16.26 2.89 -48.97
CA SER A 11 -17.11 1.94 -48.25
C SER A 11 -17.05 0.50 -48.79
N GLY A 12 -17.01 -0.48 -47.89
CA GLY A 12 -17.28 -1.89 -48.15
C GLY A 12 -18.20 -2.46 -47.08
N SER A 13 -19.45 -2.73 -47.47
CA SER A 13 -20.52 -3.33 -46.67
C SER A 13 -20.36 -4.86 -46.65
N CYS A 14 -20.57 -5.50 -45.50
CA CYS A 14 -20.64 -6.97 -45.38
C CYS A 14 -22.09 -7.39 -45.13
N PRO A 15 -22.66 -8.29 -45.95
CA PRO A 15 -24.03 -8.75 -45.78
C PRO A 15 -24.16 -9.93 -44.79
N ILE A 16 -25.34 -9.94 -44.22
CA ILE A 16 -26.03 -10.95 -43.41
C ILE A 16 -26.42 -12.15 -44.30
N HIS A 17 -26.17 -13.40 -43.90
CA HIS A 17 -27.19 -14.47 -43.69
C HIS A 17 -26.64 -15.91 -43.61
N SER A 18 -27.31 -16.69 -42.74
CA SER A 18 -27.63 -18.15 -42.82
C SER A 18 -26.60 -19.22 -42.44
N PRO A 19 -27.03 -20.46 -42.08
CA PRO A 19 -28.26 -20.86 -41.39
C PRO A 19 -28.05 -21.83 -40.20
N VAL A 20 -29.12 -21.97 -39.42
CA VAL A 20 -29.34 -22.96 -38.35
C VAL A 20 -29.13 -24.39 -38.86
N ARG A 21 -28.34 -25.20 -38.15
CA ARG A 21 -28.23 -26.65 -38.37
C ARG A 21 -28.71 -27.41 -37.13
N THR A 22 -29.79 -28.15 -37.36
CA THR A 22 -30.49 -29.08 -36.49
C THR A 22 -29.55 -30.17 -35.93
N LEU A 23 -29.74 -30.51 -34.65
CA LEU A 23 -29.07 -31.60 -33.94
C LEU A 23 -29.64 -32.98 -34.34
N PRO A 24 -28.81 -34.02 -34.52
CA PRO A 24 -29.25 -35.40 -34.45
C PRO A 24 -29.20 -35.94 -33.01
N ARG A 25 -30.20 -36.78 -32.72
CA ARG A 25 -30.48 -37.44 -31.44
C ARG A 25 -29.66 -38.73 -31.29
N ALA A 26 -28.91 -38.79 -30.19
CA ALA A 26 -28.48 -39.96 -29.43
C ALA A 26 -27.53 -41.00 -30.09
N ALA A 27 -26.35 -41.14 -29.49
CA ALA A 27 -25.73 -42.43 -29.26
C ALA A 27 -25.24 -42.46 -27.80
N ARG A 28 -25.90 -43.29 -26.99
CA ARG A 28 -25.49 -43.68 -25.64
C ARG A 28 -24.49 -44.81 -25.77
N SER A 29 -23.22 -44.56 -25.47
CA SER A 29 -22.23 -45.59 -25.04
C SER A 29 -20.85 -44.96 -24.96
N GLY A 30 -20.18 -45.05 -23.79
CA GLY A 30 -18.77 -44.74 -23.63
C GLY A 30 -18.48 -43.59 -22.67
N TRP A 31 -18.60 -43.85 -21.36
CA TRP A 31 -18.09 -42.94 -20.30
C TRP A 31 -16.97 -43.58 -19.46
N GLU A 32 -16.46 -44.75 -19.85
CA GLU A 32 -15.28 -45.36 -19.23
C GLU A 32 -14.01 -44.92 -19.97
N GLY A 33 -13.20 -44.08 -19.33
CA GLY A 33 -11.81 -43.84 -19.73
C GLY A 33 -11.40 -42.41 -20.11
N MET A 34 -12.17 -41.37 -19.78
CA MET A 34 -11.67 -40.00 -19.94
C MET A 34 -10.75 -39.60 -18.77
N PRO A 35 -9.59 -38.97 -19.01
CA PRO A 35 -8.77 -38.42 -17.94
C PRO A 35 -9.58 -37.32 -17.23
N MET A 36 -9.67 -37.39 -15.90
CA MET A 36 -10.20 -36.30 -15.09
C MET A 36 -9.37 -35.05 -15.36
N VAL A 37 -9.92 -34.11 -16.13
CA VAL A 37 -9.44 -32.73 -16.10
C VAL A 37 -9.85 -32.18 -14.74
N PRO A 38 -8.93 -31.70 -13.90
CA PRO A 38 -9.30 -31.08 -12.64
C PRO A 38 -10.25 -29.91 -12.96
N LEU A 39 -11.42 -29.91 -12.33
CA LEU A 39 -12.32 -28.77 -12.37
C LEU A 39 -11.51 -27.53 -11.95
N PRO A 40 -11.61 -26.38 -12.64
CA PRO A 40 -10.98 -25.16 -12.16
C PRO A 40 -11.46 -24.92 -10.73
N ALA A 41 -10.52 -24.90 -9.79
CA ALA A 41 -10.80 -24.54 -8.41
C ALA A 41 -11.50 -23.19 -8.43
N ASP A 42 -12.67 -23.11 -7.81
CA ASP A 42 -13.36 -21.85 -7.57
C ASP A 42 -12.34 -20.91 -6.88
N PRO A 43 -12.10 -19.68 -7.38
CA PRO A 43 -11.22 -18.73 -6.71
C PRO A 43 -11.98 -18.10 -5.54
N GLN A 44 -12.52 -18.93 -4.66
CA GLN A 44 -13.16 -18.58 -3.41
C GLN A 44 -12.80 -19.67 -2.42
N ASP A 45 -11.58 -19.57 -1.87
CA ASP A 45 -11.32 -19.77 -0.44
C ASP A 45 -9.80 -19.92 -0.19
N ASP A 46 -9.16 -18.78 0.01
CA ASP A 46 -8.12 -18.62 1.04
C ASP A 46 -8.09 -17.14 1.47
N VAL A 47 -9.28 -16.59 1.76
CA VAL A 47 -9.37 -15.35 2.52
C VAL A 47 -9.62 -15.76 3.96
N LEU A 48 -8.53 -16.06 4.67
CA LEU A 48 -8.53 -15.89 6.12
C LEU A 48 -9.11 -14.49 6.40
N PRO A 49 -10.03 -14.33 7.37
CA PRO A 49 -10.54 -13.02 7.72
C PRO A 49 -9.44 -12.25 8.44
N THR A 50 -8.49 -11.71 7.67
CA THR A 50 -7.43 -10.85 8.17
C THR A 50 -8.10 -9.57 8.60
N ALA A 51 -7.96 -9.23 9.88
CA ALA A 51 -8.43 -7.98 10.44
C ALA A 51 -8.09 -6.82 9.48
N GLU A 52 -9.12 -6.05 9.12
CA GLU A 52 -9.01 -4.65 8.70
C GLU A 52 -8.00 -4.34 7.59
N LEU A 53 -8.39 -4.55 6.33
CA LEU A 53 -7.76 -3.91 5.15
C LEU A 53 -8.05 -2.39 5.13
N ILE A 54 -7.84 -1.70 6.25
CA ILE A 54 -8.00 -0.25 6.34
C ILE A 54 -6.78 0.40 5.69
N GLY A 55 -7.03 1.14 4.63
CA GLY A 55 -6.07 1.97 3.94
C GLY A 55 -6.31 3.45 4.21
N TYR A 56 -5.24 4.22 4.27
CA TYR A 56 -5.28 5.65 4.53
C TYR A 56 -4.87 6.42 3.28
N ARG A 57 -5.66 7.42 2.92
CA ARG A 57 -5.36 8.29 1.78
C ARG A 57 -4.14 9.16 2.06
N GLY A 58 -3.55 9.69 0.98
CA GLY A 58 -2.38 10.57 1.04
C GLY A 58 -2.48 11.70 2.09
N PRO A 59 -3.57 12.48 2.17
CA PRO A 59 -3.73 13.52 3.20
C PRO A 59 -3.70 12.97 4.63
N THR A 60 -4.38 11.85 4.90
CA THR A 60 -4.37 11.18 6.21
C THR A 60 -2.97 10.67 6.56
N ALA A 61 -2.31 10.00 5.61
CA ALA A 61 -0.95 9.50 5.77
C ALA A 61 0.05 10.64 6.06
N CYS A 62 -0.07 11.76 5.33
CA CYS A 62 0.75 12.96 5.54
C CYS A 62 0.56 13.53 6.96
N ALA A 63 -0.69 13.66 7.40
CA ALA A 63 -1.02 14.19 8.73
C ALA A 63 -0.48 13.28 9.84
N ALA A 64 -0.69 11.96 9.74
CA ALA A 64 -0.26 11.01 10.76
C ALA A 64 1.28 10.85 10.83
N ALA A 65 1.97 10.85 9.70
CA ALA A 65 3.43 10.79 9.63
C ALA A 65 4.11 12.15 9.86
N GLY A 66 3.35 13.26 9.76
CA GLY A 66 3.86 14.62 9.87
C GLY A 66 4.72 15.04 8.67
N ILE A 67 4.43 14.54 7.46
CA ILE A 67 5.18 14.85 6.24
C ILE A 67 4.33 15.68 5.28
N THR A 68 4.98 16.36 4.35
CA THR A 68 4.28 17.06 3.27
C THR A 68 3.83 16.10 2.18
N TYR A 69 2.82 16.50 1.42
CA TYR A 69 2.36 15.73 0.24
C TYR A 69 3.47 15.52 -0.80
N ARG A 70 4.37 16.49 -0.96
CA ARG A 70 5.51 16.38 -1.88
C ARG A 70 6.52 15.32 -1.43
N GLN A 71 6.80 15.26 -0.11
CA GLN A 71 7.67 14.21 0.43
C GLN A 71 7.05 12.83 0.21
N LEU A 72 5.75 12.68 0.50
CA LEU A 72 5.02 11.44 0.26
C LEU A 72 5.09 11.01 -1.22
N ASP A 73 4.79 11.92 -2.16
CA ASP A 73 4.82 11.60 -3.58
C ASP A 73 6.24 11.27 -4.07
N TYR A 74 7.24 12.04 -3.65
CA TYR A 74 8.62 11.79 -4.01
C TYR A 74 9.12 10.43 -3.51
N TRP A 75 8.82 10.07 -2.25
CA TRP A 75 9.21 8.78 -1.68
C TRP A 75 8.48 7.60 -2.32
N ALA A 76 7.20 7.75 -2.65
CA ALA A 76 6.46 6.72 -3.38
C ALA A 76 7.00 6.54 -4.81
N ARG A 77 7.30 7.64 -5.51
CA ARG A 77 7.83 7.58 -6.88
C ARG A 77 9.27 7.05 -6.96
N THR A 78 10.05 7.22 -5.91
CA THR A 78 11.44 6.75 -5.85
C THR A 78 11.58 5.36 -5.23
N GLY A 79 10.46 4.74 -4.84
CA GLY A 79 10.42 3.41 -4.22
C GLY A 79 10.95 3.39 -2.79
N LEU A 80 11.11 4.54 -2.12
CA LEU A 80 11.54 4.56 -0.72
C LEU A 80 10.44 4.04 0.20
N VAL A 81 9.20 4.48 -0.01
CA VAL A 81 8.01 3.93 0.66
C VAL A 81 6.84 3.97 -0.30
N GLU A 82 6.35 2.79 -0.68
CA GLU A 82 5.22 2.62 -1.59
C GLU A 82 3.93 2.28 -0.80
N PRO A 83 2.75 2.64 -1.32
CA PRO A 83 1.48 2.21 -0.72
C PRO A 83 1.30 0.70 -0.85
N SER A 84 1.15 -0.01 0.27
CA SER A 84 0.99 -1.47 0.30
C SER A 84 -0.47 -1.93 0.12
N VAL A 85 -1.45 -1.11 0.47
CA VAL A 85 -2.88 -1.48 0.36
C VAL A 85 -3.39 -1.30 -1.07
N ARG A 86 -3.13 -0.15 -1.68
CA ARG A 86 -3.54 0.11 -3.06
C ARG A 86 -2.56 1.05 -3.73
N THR A 87 -1.93 0.58 -4.79
CA THR A 87 -1.14 1.43 -5.69
C THR A 87 -2.07 2.22 -6.62
N ALA A 88 -1.65 3.41 -7.04
CA ALA A 88 -2.39 4.16 -8.05
C ALA A 88 -2.12 3.56 -9.43
N GLN A 89 -3.15 3.01 -10.06
CA GLN A 89 -3.17 2.51 -11.43
C GLN A 89 -4.16 3.36 -12.25
N GLY A 90 -3.64 4.27 -13.07
CA GLY A 90 -4.45 5.10 -13.98
C GLY A 90 -5.14 6.33 -13.35
N SER A 91 -5.95 7.02 -14.16
CA SER A 91 -6.70 8.20 -13.74
C SER A 91 -7.93 7.78 -12.92
N GLY A 92 -7.93 8.08 -11.61
CA GLY A 92 -9.08 7.89 -10.72
C GLY A 92 -8.87 6.92 -9.56
N THR A 93 -7.82 6.10 -9.58
CA THR A 93 -7.49 5.24 -8.43
C THR A 93 -6.62 5.99 -7.42
N GLN A 94 -7.03 5.98 -6.16
CA GLN A 94 -6.29 6.64 -5.09
C GLN A 94 -5.34 5.67 -4.40
N ARG A 95 -4.14 6.17 -4.06
CA ARG A 95 -3.19 5.43 -3.23
C ARG A 95 -3.76 5.25 -1.84
N LEU A 96 -3.71 4.02 -1.33
CA LEU A 96 -4.04 3.70 0.04
C LEU A 96 -2.82 3.14 0.74
N TYR A 97 -2.47 3.74 1.87
CA TYR A 97 -1.34 3.36 2.70
C TYR A 97 -1.81 2.54 3.90
N ALA A 98 -1.14 1.44 4.21
CA ALA A 98 -1.39 0.70 5.45
C ALA A 98 -0.90 1.50 6.67
N PHE A 99 -1.32 1.07 7.86
CA PHE A 99 -0.72 1.53 9.12
C PHE A 99 0.81 1.42 9.08
N ARG A 100 1.30 0.28 8.60
CA ARG A 100 2.73 -0.01 8.49
C ARG A 100 3.46 0.96 7.58
N ASP A 101 2.89 1.32 6.43
CA ASP A 101 3.50 2.29 5.53
C ASP A 101 3.67 3.64 6.25
N ILE A 102 2.64 4.09 6.99
CA ILE A 102 2.66 5.35 7.73
C ILE A 102 3.69 5.33 8.86
N LEU A 103 3.84 4.20 9.56
CA LEU A 103 4.90 4.00 10.54
C LEU A 103 6.28 4.18 9.88
N VAL A 104 6.53 3.51 8.76
CA VAL A 104 7.80 3.63 8.03
C VAL A 104 8.01 5.07 7.54
N LEU A 105 6.99 5.73 6.98
CA LEU A 105 7.06 7.15 6.57
C LEU A 105 7.51 8.05 7.73
N LYS A 106 6.96 7.84 8.93
CA LYS A 106 7.31 8.63 10.11
C LYS A 106 8.73 8.34 10.62
N VAL A 107 9.18 7.08 10.54
CA VAL A 107 10.57 6.70 10.87
C VAL A 107 11.56 7.33 9.88
N VAL A 108 11.27 7.23 8.57
CA VAL A 108 12.07 7.88 7.50
C VAL A 108 12.19 9.37 7.75
N LYS A 109 11.07 10.04 8.06
CA LYS A 109 11.07 11.46 8.42
C LYS A 109 12.03 11.73 9.59
N ARG A 110 11.90 11.00 10.70
CA ARG A 110 12.75 11.21 11.90
C ARG A 110 14.23 11.01 11.61
N LEU A 111 14.60 10.02 10.79
CA LEU A 111 15.98 9.80 10.38
C LEU A 111 16.51 10.94 9.49
N LEU A 112 15.69 11.46 8.57
CA LEU A 112 16.07 12.60 7.73
C LEU A 112 16.22 13.89 8.54
N ASP A 113 15.32 14.13 9.49
CA ASP A 113 15.33 15.33 10.34
C ASP A 113 16.60 15.38 11.22
N THR A 114 17.21 14.23 11.53
CA THR A 114 18.49 14.15 12.26
C THR A 114 19.72 14.12 11.35
N GLY A 115 19.55 14.20 10.02
CA GLY A 115 20.65 14.27 9.06
C GLY A 115 21.25 12.93 8.66
N VAL A 116 20.56 11.81 8.92
CA VAL A 116 21.01 10.48 8.45
C VAL A 116 20.95 10.44 6.92
N SER A 117 21.97 9.84 6.30
CA SER A 117 22.05 9.76 4.84
C SER A 117 20.89 8.94 4.24
N LEU A 118 20.42 9.34 3.05
CA LEU A 118 19.34 8.62 2.34
C LEU A 118 19.69 7.15 2.05
N GLN A 119 20.98 6.85 1.83
CA GLN A 119 21.43 5.49 1.59
C GLN A 119 21.25 4.61 2.83
N SER A 120 21.67 5.11 4.00
CA SER A 120 21.52 4.39 5.28
C SER A 120 20.06 4.23 5.66
N ILE A 121 19.24 5.24 5.34
CA ILE A 121 17.79 5.17 5.52
C ILE A 121 17.18 4.06 4.66
N ARG A 122 17.55 3.92 3.38
CA ARG A 122 17.04 2.84 2.52
C ARG A 122 17.32 1.47 3.13
N THR A 123 18.57 1.24 3.58
CA THR A 123 18.93 -0.01 4.25
C THR A 123 18.09 -0.25 5.50
N ALA A 124 17.88 0.76 6.34
CA ALA A 124 17.05 0.63 7.54
C ALA A 124 15.57 0.34 7.22
N VAL A 125 15.03 0.99 6.19
CA VAL A 125 13.66 0.77 5.72
C VAL A 125 13.49 -0.65 5.19
N ASP A 126 14.43 -1.15 4.39
CA ASP A 126 14.38 -2.52 3.87
C ASP A 126 14.39 -3.55 5.02
N HIS A 127 15.19 -3.32 6.05
CA HIS A 127 15.19 -4.17 7.25
C HIS A 127 13.86 -4.13 7.99
N LEU A 128 13.28 -2.95 8.22
CA LEU A 128 11.94 -2.85 8.81
C LEU A 128 10.89 -3.53 7.93
N ALA A 129 11.00 -3.40 6.61
CA ALA A 129 10.06 -3.93 5.64
C ALA A 129 10.02 -5.47 5.62
N GLN A 130 11.10 -6.15 6.02
CA GLN A 130 11.17 -7.61 6.10
C GLN A 130 10.68 -8.17 7.45
N ARG A 131 10.41 -7.33 8.45
CA ARG A 131 9.97 -7.77 9.77
C ARG A 131 8.45 -7.92 9.86
N PRO A 132 7.96 -8.93 10.60
CA PRO A 132 6.54 -9.05 10.90
C PRO A 132 6.09 -7.88 11.80
N GLU A 133 4.82 -7.49 11.69
CA GLU A 133 4.30 -6.29 12.37
C GLU A 133 4.39 -6.41 13.90
N GLU A 134 4.23 -7.63 14.44
CA GLU A 134 4.28 -7.91 15.88
C GLU A 134 5.68 -7.71 16.48
N ALA A 135 6.72 -7.77 15.65
CA ALA A 135 8.11 -7.58 16.09
C ALA A 135 8.53 -6.10 16.13
N LEU A 136 7.84 -5.23 15.37
CA LEU A 136 8.19 -3.80 15.26
C LEU A 136 8.22 -3.06 16.60
N PRO A 137 7.32 -3.31 17.58
CA PRO A 137 7.34 -2.60 18.86
C PRO A 137 8.61 -2.82 19.70
N GLY A 138 9.31 -3.94 19.52
CA GLY A 138 10.53 -4.28 20.25
C GLY A 138 11.82 -3.73 19.63
N ILE A 139 11.73 -3.10 18.46
CA ILE A 139 12.89 -2.61 17.71
C ILE A 139 13.21 -1.18 18.11
N THR A 140 14.51 -0.91 18.33
CA THR A 140 15.05 0.44 18.42
C THR A 140 16.08 0.62 17.31
N LEU A 141 15.87 1.61 16.44
CA LEU A 141 16.87 2.01 15.46
C LEU A 141 17.85 2.98 16.11
N MET A 142 19.14 2.72 15.96
CA MET A 142 20.22 3.57 16.46
C MET A 142 21.04 4.08 15.29
N SER A 143 21.38 5.37 15.26
CA SER A 143 22.20 5.93 14.19
C SER A 143 23.25 6.90 14.71
N ASP A 144 24.44 6.84 14.12
CA ASP A 144 25.55 7.78 14.27
C ASP A 144 25.58 8.82 13.14
N GLY A 145 24.55 8.86 12.29
CA GLY A 145 24.45 9.71 11.10
C GLY A 145 24.96 9.08 9.80
N ALA A 146 25.91 8.15 9.89
CA ALA A 146 26.46 7.43 8.74
C ALA A 146 25.84 6.04 8.56
N THR A 147 25.56 5.35 9.66
CA THR A 147 25.02 3.99 9.69
C THR A 147 23.77 3.95 10.56
N VAL A 148 22.87 3.01 10.26
CA VAL A 148 21.70 2.73 11.09
C VAL A 148 21.79 1.28 11.53
N TYR A 149 21.66 1.06 12.84
CA TYR A 149 21.71 -0.22 13.50
C TYR A 149 20.33 -0.56 14.04
N GLU A 150 19.94 -1.82 13.92
CA GLU A 150 18.77 -2.35 14.60
C GLU A 150 19.21 -2.93 15.95
N CYS A 151 18.68 -2.40 17.05
CA CYS A 151 18.94 -2.91 18.39
C CYS A 151 17.66 -3.52 18.97
N SER A 152 17.76 -4.76 19.42
CA SER A 152 16.68 -5.46 20.14
C SER A 152 16.98 -5.63 21.63
N SER A 153 18.15 -5.17 22.10
CA SER A 153 18.53 -5.23 23.52
C SER A 153 19.31 -4.00 23.97
N ALA A 154 19.25 -3.70 25.27
CA ALA A 154 19.99 -2.59 25.87
C ALA A 154 21.52 -2.77 25.78
N HIS A 155 22.01 -4.02 25.72
CA HIS A 155 23.44 -4.28 25.63
C HIS A 155 24.03 -3.80 24.31
N GLN A 156 23.37 -4.09 23.19
CA GLN A 156 23.76 -3.61 21.85
C GLN A 156 23.81 -2.07 21.78
N VAL A 157 22.88 -1.39 22.48
CA VAL A 157 22.89 0.07 22.58
C VAL A 157 24.14 0.56 23.33
N VAL A 158 24.51 -0.11 24.43
CA VAL A 158 25.72 0.24 25.20
C VAL A 158 26.99 0.01 24.38
N GLU A 159 27.08 -1.08 23.63
CA GLU A 159 28.22 -1.36 22.75
C GLU A 159 28.45 -0.25 21.72
N LEU A 160 27.37 0.27 21.12
CA LEU A 160 27.46 1.39 20.18
C LEU A 160 27.96 2.68 20.86
N LEU A 161 27.56 2.94 22.11
CA LEU A 161 27.98 4.13 22.86
C LEU A 161 29.46 4.11 23.28
N GLN A 162 30.03 2.92 23.49
CA GLN A 162 31.42 2.79 23.96
C GLN A 162 32.45 3.35 22.98
N GLY A 163 32.08 3.55 21.71
CA GLY A 163 32.92 4.20 20.70
C GLY A 163 33.13 5.71 20.92
N GLY A 164 32.46 6.34 21.89
CA GLY A 164 32.57 7.77 22.18
C GLY A 164 31.90 8.69 21.14
N GLN A 165 31.12 8.10 20.23
CA GLN A 165 30.36 8.82 19.19
C GLN A 165 28.97 9.18 19.72
N GLY A 166 28.44 10.32 19.27
CA GLY A 166 27.06 10.70 19.54
C GLY A 166 26.12 9.84 18.69
N ILE A 167 25.19 9.14 19.33
CA ILE A 167 24.17 8.34 18.66
C ILE A 167 22.77 8.82 18.99
N PHE A 168 21.88 8.68 18.03
CA PHE A 168 20.46 8.99 18.16
C PHE A 168 19.65 7.70 18.02
N GLY A 169 18.65 7.53 18.90
CA GLY A 169 17.79 6.36 18.93
C GLY A 169 16.33 6.67 18.59
N ILE A 170 15.71 5.84 17.76
CA ILE A 170 14.28 5.82 17.50
C ILE A 170 13.71 4.48 17.99
N ALA A 171 12.98 4.51 19.10
CA ALA A 171 12.17 3.37 19.52
C ALA A 171 10.96 3.22 18.57
N VAL A 172 10.97 2.21 17.72
CA VAL A 172 9.93 2.02 16.68
C VAL A 172 8.56 1.80 17.33
N GLY A 173 8.49 1.08 18.45
CA GLY A 173 7.25 0.90 19.21
C GLY A 173 6.66 2.20 19.76
N ALA A 174 7.48 3.20 20.10
CA ALA A 174 6.97 4.50 20.50
C ALA A 174 6.36 5.25 19.31
N VAL A 175 7.04 5.20 18.15
CA VAL A 175 6.52 5.80 16.91
C VAL A 175 5.22 5.12 16.48
N ALA A 176 5.11 3.80 16.59
CA ALA A 176 3.90 3.05 16.28
C ALA A 176 2.70 3.54 17.11
N ARG A 177 2.84 3.66 18.43
CA ARG A 177 1.79 4.19 19.31
C ARG A 177 1.39 5.62 18.96
N GLU A 178 2.35 6.47 18.58
CA GLU A 178 2.02 7.83 18.13
C GLU A 178 1.24 7.81 16.81
N VAL A 179 1.58 6.95 15.87
CA VAL A 179 0.86 6.81 14.59
C VAL A 179 -0.56 6.30 14.85
N GLU A 180 -0.71 5.28 15.70
CA GLU A 180 -2.01 4.73 16.10
C GLU A 180 -2.89 5.81 16.76
N SER A 181 -2.31 6.59 17.68
CA SER A 181 -3.00 7.72 18.31
C SER A 181 -3.42 8.80 17.29
N SER A 182 -2.63 9.05 16.25
CA SER A 182 -3.01 9.99 15.20
C SER A 182 -4.12 9.44 14.32
N LEU A 183 -4.01 8.17 13.91
CA LEU A 183 -4.95 7.54 12.97
C LEU A 183 -6.31 7.27 13.59
N SER A 184 -6.40 7.00 14.89
CA SER A 184 -7.69 6.89 15.60
C SER A 184 -8.57 8.16 15.48
N ARG A 185 -7.96 9.32 15.16
CA ARG A 185 -8.66 10.60 14.95
C ARG A 185 -8.86 10.95 13.48
N LEU A 186 -8.33 10.14 12.57
CA LEU A 186 -8.33 10.42 11.14
C LEU A 186 -9.13 9.37 10.37
N HIS A 187 -9.57 9.75 9.17
CA HIS A 187 -10.40 8.90 8.33
C HIS A 187 -9.57 7.84 7.61
N GLY A 188 -9.99 6.59 7.70
CA GLY A 188 -9.52 5.46 6.90
C GLY A 188 -10.53 5.05 5.82
N GLU A 189 -10.12 4.17 4.92
CA GLU A 189 -10.97 3.55 3.90
C GLU A 189 -10.79 2.03 3.96
N ARG A 190 -11.87 1.26 4.02
CA ARG A 190 -11.80 -0.19 3.84
C ARG A 190 -11.46 -0.51 2.39
N ALA A 191 -10.36 -1.21 2.13
CA ALA A 191 -9.86 -1.43 0.78
C ALA A 191 -10.69 -2.42 -0.04
N ASP A 192 -11.49 -3.27 0.61
CA ASP A 192 -12.42 -4.22 0.02
C ASP A 192 -13.75 -3.54 -0.37
N THR A 193 -14.34 -2.75 0.53
CA THR A 193 -15.67 -2.16 0.35
C THR A 193 -15.63 -0.70 -0.17
N GLY A 194 -14.51 0.00 -0.01
CA GLY A 194 -14.38 1.43 -0.28
C GLY A 194 -15.09 2.32 0.75
N GLU A 195 -15.59 1.74 1.83
CA GLU A 195 -16.29 2.45 2.89
C GLU A 195 -15.31 3.31 3.70
N ASN A 196 -15.71 4.55 4.00
CA ASN A 196 -14.92 5.41 4.89
C ASN A 196 -15.13 4.97 6.34
N VAL A 197 -14.03 4.62 7.00
CA VAL A 197 -13.96 4.44 8.45
C VAL A 197 -13.72 5.81 9.07
N LEU A 198 -14.73 6.34 9.76
CA LEU A 198 -14.64 7.66 10.38
C LEU A 198 -13.73 7.59 11.62
N GLY A 199 -12.69 8.44 11.62
CA GLY A 199 -11.89 8.67 12.82
C GLY A 199 -12.69 9.45 13.86
N PHE A 200 -12.43 9.19 15.14
CA PHE A 200 -13.04 9.97 16.21
C PHE A 200 -12.13 11.15 16.53
N ASP A 201 -12.38 12.31 15.90
CA ASP A 201 -11.80 13.57 16.34
C ASP A 201 -12.79 14.30 17.27
N PRO A 202 -12.50 14.40 18.58
CA PRO A 202 -13.35 15.15 19.51
C PRO A 202 -13.50 16.62 19.10
N SER A 203 -12.61 17.16 18.27
CA SER A 203 -12.58 18.58 17.89
C SER A 203 -13.20 18.85 16.52
N ASP A 204 -13.70 17.83 15.80
CA ASP A 204 -14.29 18.00 14.47
C ASP A 204 -15.65 18.71 14.53
N GLU A 205 -15.58 20.03 14.50
CA GLU A 205 -16.74 20.92 14.50
C GLU A 205 -17.59 20.75 13.23
N LEU A 206 -17.00 20.34 12.11
CA LEU A 206 -17.69 20.17 10.83
C LEU A 206 -18.60 18.92 10.86
N ALA A 207 -18.10 17.81 11.42
CA ALA A 207 -18.89 16.60 11.65
C ALA A 207 -20.07 16.85 12.59
N ARG A 208 -19.86 17.63 13.67
CA ARG A 208 -20.94 18.04 14.59
C ARG A 208 -22.01 18.88 13.90
N ARG A 209 -21.61 19.78 13.01
CA ARG A 209 -22.56 20.61 12.23
C ARG A 209 -23.39 19.77 11.26
N ARG A 210 -22.79 18.76 10.63
CA ARG A 210 -23.51 17.84 9.72
C ARG A 210 -24.55 17.00 10.45
N ASN A 211 -24.25 16.52 11.65
CA ASN A 211 -25.19 15.73 12.46
C ASN A 211 -26.31 16.55 13.10
N ARG A 212 -26.19 17.89 13.16
CA ARG A 212 -27.22 18.79 13.71
C ARG A 212 -28.20 19.32 12.66
N ALA A 213 -27.90 19.12 11.37
CA ALA A 213 -28.71 19.57 10.25
C ALA A 213 -29.69 18.50 9.73
N VAL A 214 -29.84 17.40 10.47
CA VAL A 214 -30.83 16.32 10.26
C VAL A 214 -31.82 16.36 11.41
#